data_AF-A0A259C991-F1
#
_entry.id   AF-A0A259C991-F1
#
_cell.length_a   1.000
_cell.length_b   1.000
_cell.length_c   1.000
_cell.angle_alpha   90.00
_cell.angle_beta   90.00
_cell.angle_gamma   90.00
#
_symmetry.space_group_name_H-M   'P 1'
#
loop_
_entity.id
_entity.type
_entity.pdbx_description
1 polymer ?
#
loop_
_entity_poly.entity_id
_entity_poly.type
_entity_poly.pdbx_seq_one_letter_code
_entity_poly.pdbx_strand_id
1 'polypeptide(L)'
;SFTIIALAIWIIWLAKVTGFPESTAENLSRLLPGFQTQFSLMAFGIALLITGVWLAIVRWRTSRAPKEIWRCLIISASGTTLMWVLLMTLWLPTINYAKTYRDVADRLVQIIANTPGCIDTSNLGPAQLASFSYFTKLTLRDDPSCNLMLTHSSQEAKAYASLNKKKIELLWEDRRTFDRDERLRLYQITPARSPHV
;
A
#
# COMPACT_ATOMS: atom_id res chain seq x y z
N SER A 1 -11.90 -10.41 22.56
CA SER A 1 -11.26 -9.55 21.54
C SER A 1 -11.09 -10.27 20.20
N PHE A 2 -10.32 -11.38 20.13
CA PHE A 2 -10.04 -12.08 18.86
C PHE A 2 -11.28 -12.48 18.04
N THR A 3 -12.28 -13.10 18.68
CA THR A 3 -13.52 -13.50 17.99
C THR A 3 -14.31 -12.31 17.43
N ILE A 4 -14.35 -11.18 18.16
CA ILE A 4 -15.07 -9.97 17.71
C ILE A 4 -14.38 -9.38 16.48
N ILE A 5 -13.05 -9.31 16.49
CA ILE A 5 -12.29 -8.78 15.35
C ILE A 5 -12.38 -9.73 14.15
N ALA A 6 -12.30 -11.05 14.36
CA ALA A 6 -12.50 -12.03 13.30
C ALA A 6 -13.91 -11.91 12.68
N LEU A 7 -14.94 -11.70 13.50
CA LEU A 7 -16.29 -11.45 13.03
C LEU A 7 -16.38 -10.16 12.21
N ALA A 8 -15.75 -9.08 12.65
CA ALA A 8 -15.70 -7.82 11.88
C ALA A 8 -15.00 -8.01 10.52
N ILE A 9 -13.89 -8.75 10.47
CA ILE A 9 -13.19 -9.10 9.22
C ILE A 9 -14.12 -9.84 8.26
N TRP A 10 -14.88 -10.82 8.76
CA TRP A 10 -15.87 -11.56 8.00
C TRP A 10 -17.01 -10.67 7.49
N ILE A 11 -17.57 -9.79 8.32
CA ILE A 11 -18.63 -8.87 7.92
C ILE A 11 -18.15 -7.91 6.83
N ILE A 12 -16.97 -7.32 6.99
CA ILE A 12 -16.41 -6.38 6.00
C ILE A 12 -16.11 -7.11 4.68
N TRP A 13 -15.58 -8.33 4.74
CA TRP A 13 -15.35 -9.14 3.55
C TRP A 13 -16.67 -9.53 2.87
N LEU A 14 -17.70 -9.90 3.64
CA LEU A 14 -19.02 -10.22 3.11
C LEU A 14 -19.61 -9.00 2.39
N ALA A 15 -19.61 -7.83 3.04
CA ALA A 15 -20.09 -6.58 2.45
C ALA A 15 -19.39 -6.23 1.13
N LYS A 16 -18.11 -6.56 1.00
CA LYS A 16 -17.33 -6.35 -0.22
C LYS A 16 -17.67 -7.32 -1.35
N VAL A 17 -18.01 -8.56 -1.02
CA VAL A 17 -18.35 -9.60 -2.02
C VAL A 17 -19.81 -9.53 -2.44
N THR A 18 -20.72 -9.32 -1.48
CA THR A 18 -22.17 -9.41 -1.71
C THR A 18 -22.87 -8.06 -1.72
N GLY A 19 -22.21 -6.99 -1.23
CA GLY A 19 -22.83 -5.68 -1.04
C GLY A 19 -23.61 -5.54 0.27
N PHE A 20 -23.71 -6.60 1.09
CA PHE A 20 -24.47 -6.58 2.35
C PHE A 20 -23.57 -6.75 3.58
N PRO A 21 -23.67 -5.90 4.63
CA PRO A 21 -24.64 -4.81 4.83
C PRO A 21 -24.35 -3.57 3.97
N GLU A 22 -25.41 -2.94 3.44
CA GLU A 22 -25.32 -1.82 2.49
C GLU A 22 -24.50 -0.64 3.04
N SER A 23 -24.70 -0.28 4.31
CA SER A 23 -23.96 0.80 4.96
C SER A 23 -22.44 0.55 4.98
N THR A 24 -22.01 -0.71 5.10
CA THR A 24 -20.59 -1.07 5.07
C THR A 24 -20.08 -1.07 3.63
N ALA A 25 -20.86 -1.58 2.68
CA ALA A 25 -20.51 -1.59 1.27
C ALA A 25 -20.37 -0.17 0.68
N GLU A 26 -21.27 0.76 1.02
CA GLU A 26 -21.19 2.16 0.60
C GLU A 26 -19.96 2.87 1.18
N ASN A 27 -19.66 2.65 2.46
CA ASN A 27 -18.44 3.21 3.05
C ASN A 27 -17.20 2.63 2.38
N LEU A 28 -17.18 1.33 2.08
CA LEU A 28 -16.08 0.68 1.37
C LEU A 28 -15.92 1.20 -0.05
N SER A 29 -17.00 1.45 -0.80
CA SER A 29 -16.91 1.97 -2.16
C SER A 29 -16.39 3.41 -2.20
N ARG A 30 -16.69 4.21 -1.17
CA ARG A 30 -16.09 5.54 -0.97
C ARG A 30 -14.60 5.45 -0.61
N LEU A 31 -14.20 4.47 0.19
CA LEU A 31 -12.80 4.25 0.58
C LEU A 31 -11.95 3.64 -0.55
N LEU A 32 -12.52 2.73 -1.33
CA LEU A 32 -11.86 1.93 -2.36
C LEU A 32 -12.59 2.10 -3.71
N PRO A 33 -12.58 3.30 -4.29
CA PRO A 33 -13.26 3.56 -5.54
C PRO A 33 -12.68 2.67 -6.63
N GLY A 34 -13.53 1.97 -7.38
CA GLY A 34 -13.12 1.10 -8.49
C GLY A 34 -12.49 -0.24 -8.10
N PHE A 35 -12.45 -0.60 -6.81
CA PHE A 35 -11.94 -1.92 -6.40
C PHE A 35 -12.84 -3.05 -6.91
N GLN A 36 -12.27 -3.92 -7.74
CA GLN A 36 -12.93 -5.13 -8.22
C GLN A 36 -12.68 -6.28 -7.24
N THR A 37 -13.76 -6.88 -6.74
CA THR A 37 -13.65 -7.95 -5.75
C THR A 37 -13.08 -9.22 -6.38
N GLN A 38 -11.88 -9.60 -5.96
CA GLN A 38 -11.25 -10.86 -6.36
C GLN A 38 -11.63 -11.96 -5.36
N PHE A 39 -12.55 -12.84 -5.76
CA PHE A 39 -12.93 -14.00 -4.96
C PHE A 39 -12.06 -15.20 -5.31
N SER A 40 -11.31 -15.70 -4.31
CA SER A 40 -10.55 -16.95 -4.42
C SER A 40 -11.18 -18.02 -3.54
N LEU A 41 -11.71 -19.07 -4.17
CA LEU A 41 -12.28 -20.24 -3.49
C LEU A 41 -11.27 -20.88 -2.51
N MET A 42 -10.00 -20.93 -2.90
CA MET A 42 -8.94 -21.50 -2.06
C MET A 42 -8.70 -20.64 -0.81
N ALA A 43 -8.60 -19.32 -0.96
CA ALA A 43 -8.44 -18.40 0.17
C ALA A 43 -9.66 -18.45 1.12
N PHE A 44 -10.87 -18.53 0.56
CA PHE A 44 -12.10 -18.68 1.32
C PHE A 44 -12.15 -20.02 2.08
N GLY A 45 -11.76 -21.13 1.46
CA GLY A 45 -11.68 -22.44 2.10
C GLY A 45 -10.70 -22.44 3.29
N ILE A 46 -9.50 -21.86 3.11
CA ILE A 46 -8.51 -21.71 4.19
C ILE A 46 -9.07 -20.85 5.33
N ALA A 47 -9.73 -19.73 5.00
CA ALA A 47 -10.35 -18.84 5.99
C ALA A 47 -11.44 -19.55 6.82
N LEU A 48 -12.26 -20.40 6.19
CA LEU A 48 -13.25 -21.22 6.90
C LEU A 48 -12.58 -22.26 7.80
N LEU A 49 -11.56 -22.97 7.30
CA LEU A 49 -10.83 -23.98 8.07
C LEU A 49 -10.20 -23.38 9.33
N ILE A 50 -9.48 -22.25 9.20
CA ILE A 50 -8.85 -21.60 10.36
C ILE A 50 -9.89 -21.07 11.36
N THR A 51 -11.03 -20.56 10.87
CA THR A 51 -12.14 -20.13 11.73
C THR A 51 -12.74 -21.32 12.49
N GLY A 52 -12.89 -22.47 11.83
CA GLY A 52 -13.32 -23.72 12.46
C GLY A 52 -12.36 -24.21 13.55
N VAL A 53 -11.06 -24.20 13.27
CA VAL A 53 -10.00 -24.53 14.25
C VAL A 53 -10.08 -23.59 15.46
N TRP A 54 -10.27 -22.29 15.25
CA TRP A 54 -10.46 -21.34 16.35
C TRP A 54 -11.68 -21.66 17.21
N LEU A 55 -12.83 -21.95 16.61
CA LEU A 55 -14.04 -22.32 17.35
C LEU A 55 -13.84 -23.62 18.15
N ALA A 56 -13.12 -24.59 17.60
CA ALA A 56 -12.75 -25.81 18.31
C ALA A 56 -11.85 -25.52 19.52
N ILE A 57 -10.86 -24.63 19.38
CA ILE A 57 -9.98 -24.19 20.48
C ILE A 57 -10.79 -23.44 21.56
N VAL A 58 -11.68 -22.54 21.17
CA VAL A 58 -12.55 -21.80 22.09
C VAL A 58 -13.48 -22.75 22.84
N ARG A 59 -14.09 -23.72 22.15
CA ARG A 59 -14.95 -24.75 22.76
C ARG A 59 -14.16 -25.66 23.69
N TRP A 60 -12.96 -26.09 23.29
CA TRP A 60 -12.06 -26.88 24.14
C TRP A 60 -11.72 -26.13 25.43
N ARG A 61 -11.48 -24.81 25.34
CA ARG A 61 -11.30 -23.98 26.52
C ARG A 61 -12.58 -24.01 27.36
N THR A 62 -13.73 -23.61 26.82
CA THR A 62 -14.94 -23.41 27.63
C THR A 62 -15.45 -24.70 28.28
N SER A 63 -15.16 -25.86 27.68
CA SER A 63 -15.60 -27.17 28.17
C SER A 63 -14.76 -27.78 29.30
N ARG A 64 -13.56 -27.26 29.63
CA ARG A 64 -12.69 -27.87 30.66
C ARG A 64 -12.17 -26.83 31.64
N ALA A 65 -12.41 -27.02 32.95
CA ALA A 65 -11.96 -26.13 34.03
C ALA A 65 -10.70 -26.66 34.77
N PRO A 66 -9.49 -26.21 34.39
CA PRO A 66 -8.37 -26.09 35.35
C PRO A 66 -7.47 -24.84 35.14
N LYS A 67 -6.65 -24.51 36.15
CA LYS A 67 -5.77 -23.32 36.30
C LYS A 67 -4.38 -23.47 35.64
N GLU A 68 -4.30 -23.85 34.37
CA GLU A 68 -3.01 -24.03 33.68
C GLU A 68 -2.61 -22.76 32.89
N ILE A 69 -1.44 -22.18 33.18
CA ILE A 69 -0.89 -20.97 32.53
C ILE A 69 -0.78 -21.13 31.00
N TRP A 70 -0.47 -22.35 30.54
CA TRP A 70 -0.25 -22.68 29.13
C TRP A 70 -1.48 -22.44 28.24
N ARG A 71 -2.70 -22.43 28.82
CA ARG A 71 -3.94 -22.16 28.06
C ARG A 71 -4.04 -20.71 27.59
N CYS A 72 -3.54 -19.75 28.36
CA CYS A 72 -3.54 -18.34 27.95
C CYS A 72 -2.61 -18.11 26.75
N LEU A 73 -1.46 -18.79 26.76
CA LEU A 73 -0.50 -18.79 25.66
C LEU A 73 -1.11 -19.36 24.38
N ILE A 74 -1.76 -20.53 24.45
CA ILE A 74 -2.40 -21.15 23.29
C ILE A 74 -3.47 -20.24 22.70
N ILE A 75 -4.35 -19.65 23.52
CA ILE A 75 -5.44 -18.79 23.02
C ILE A 75 -4.89 -17.52 22.36
N SER A 76 -3.88 -16.89 22.98
CA SER A 76 -3.27 -15.69 22.41
C SER A 76 -2.55 -15.99 21.10
N ALA A 77 -1.74 -17.05 21.06
CA ALA A 77 -1.01 -17.46 19.86
C ALA A 77 -1.97 -17.87 18.72
N SER A 78 -2.99 -18.68 19.02
CA SER A 78 -4.00 -19.08 18.03
C SER A 78 -4.88 -17.92 17.57
N GLY A 79 -5.21 -16.98 18.47
CA GLY A 79 -5.98 -15.78 18.15
C GLY A 79 -5.23 -14.86 17.20
N THR A 80 -3.94 -14.64 17.45
CA THR A 80 -3.05 -13.89 16.55
C THR A 80 -2.89 -14.61 15.21
N THR A 81 -2.72 -15.94 15.22
CA THR A 81 -2.62 -16.74 13.99
C THR A 81 -3.91 -16.65 13.16
N LEU A 82 -5.08 -16.75 13.80
CA LEU A 82 -6.38 -16.57 13.15
C LEU A 82 -6.47 -15.20 12.47
N MET A 83 -6.16 -14.13 13.21
CA MET A 83 -6.18 -12.76 12.67
C MET A 83 -5.26 -12.62 11.45
N TRP A 84 -4.04 -13.13 11.58
CA TRP A 84 -3.05 -13.07 10.51
C TRP A 84 -3.50 -13.82 9.25
N VAL A 85 -3.99 -15.05 9.42
CA VAL A 85 -4.46 -15.86 8.28
C VAL A 85 -5.68 -15.21 7.62
N LEU A 86 -6.66 -14.73 8.39
CA LEU A 86 -7.81 -14.03 7.82
C LEU A 86 -7.41 -12.76 7.08
N LEU A 87 -6.44 -12.01 7.61
CA LEU A 87 -5.89 -10.83 6.95
C LEU A 87 -5.20 -11.20 5.63
N MET A 88 -4.33 -12.20 5.64
CA MET A 88 -3.56 -12.63 4.47
C MET A 88 -4.37 -13.38 3.41
N THR A 89 -5.57 -13.86 3.75
CA THR A 89 -6.46 -14.56 2.80
C THR A 89 -7.55 -13.63 2.28
N LEU A 90 -8.37 -13.07 3.17
CA LEU A 90 -9.57 -12.32 2.80
C LEU A 90 -9.26 -10.85 2.48
N TRP A 91 -8.28 -10.26 3.15
CA TRP A 91 -7.99 -8.82 3.04
C TRP A 91 -6.81 -8.49 2.14
N LEU A 92 -5.92 -9.45 1.86
CA LEU A 92 -4.74 -9.25 1.04
C LEU A 92 -5.03 -8.54 -0.31
N PRO A 93 -6.06 -8.93 -1.10
CA PRO A 93 -6.34 -8.24 -2.37
C PRO A 93 -6.67 -6.76 -2.19
N THR A 94 -7.38 -6.42 -1.12
CA THR A 94 -7.77 -5.05 -0.81
C THR A 94 -6.60 -4.23 -0.28
N ILE A 95 -5.76 -4.82 0.58
CA ILE A 95 -4.54 -4.17 1.04
C ILE A 95 -3.62 -3.90 -0.16
N ASN A 96 -3.48 -4.87 -1.06
CA ASN A 96 -2.68 -4.72 -2.27
C ASN A 96 -3.21 -3.58 -3.15
N TYR A 97 -4.53 -3.50 -3.37
CA TYR A 97 -5.14 -2.39 -4.11
C TYR A 97 -4.90 -1.04 -3.43
N ALA A 98 -5.09 -0.94 -2.12
CA ALA A 98 -4.87 0.31 -1.39
C ALA A 98 -3.40 0.76 -1.40
N LYS A 99 -2.45 -0.20 -1.44
CA LYS A 99 -1.01 0.04 -1.37
C LYS A 99 -0.28 0.08 -2.71
N THR A 100 -0.95 -0.26 -3.81
CA THR A 100 -0.30 -0.32 -5.13
C THR A 100 0.14 1.05 -5.63
N TYR A 101 1.25 1.09 -6.36
CA TYR A 101 1.75 2.26 -7.11
C TYR A 101 1.42 2.19 -8.61
N ARG A 102 0.71 1.14 -9.06
CA ARG A 102 0.46 0.88 -10.49
C ARG A 102 -0.14 2.08 -11.21
N ASP A 103 -1.26 2.62 -10.72
CA ASP A 103 -1.96 3.70 -11.42
C ASP A 103 -1.13 5.00 -11.48
N VAL A 104 -0.37 5.27 -10.42
CA VAL A 104 0.53 6.44 -10.34
C VAL A 104 1.71 6.26 -11.29
N ALA A 105 2.26 5.05 -11.36
CA ALA A 105 3.33 4.68 -12.26
C ALA A 105 2.91 4.81 -13.74
N ASP A 106 1.70 4.35 -14.08
CA ASP A 106 1.16 4.46 -15.44
C ASP A 106 1.00 5.93 -15.87
N ARG A 107 0.48 6.79 -14.98
CA ARG A 107 0.39 8.24 -15.25
C ARG A 107 1.76 8.91 -15.34
N LEU A 108 2.71 8.50 -14.50
CA LEU A 108 4.08 9.01 -14.54
C LEU A 108 4.76 8.70 -15.89
N VAL A 109 4.59 7.47 -16.41
CA VAL A 109 5.12 7.08 -17.73
C VAL A 109 4.55 7.94 -18.86
N GLN A 110 3.26 8.29 -18.79
CA GLN A 110 2.63 9.16 -19.80
C GLN A 110 3.23 10.57 -19.82
N ILE A 111 3.59 11.13 -18.65
CA ILE A 111 4.22 12.45 -18.58
C ILE A 111 5.65 12.41 -19.12
N ILE A 112 6.42 11.38 -18.75
CA ILE A 112 7.83 11.27 -19.14
C ILE A 112 8.00 10.98 -20.63
N ALA A 113 6.99 10.43 -21.31
CA ALA A 113 7.03 10.20 -22.76
C ALA A 113 7.41 11.47 -23.56
N ASN A 114 7.07 12.66 -23.07
CA ASN A 114 7.42 13.94 -23.70
C ASN A 114 8.79 14.49 -23.28
N THR A 115 9.39 13.97 -22.21
CA THR A 115 10.67 14.42 -21.64
C THR A 115 11.54 13.20 -21.30
N PRO A 116 12.07 12.48 -22.30
CA PRO A 116 12.92 11.33 -22.04
C PRO A 116 14.21 11.76 -21.33
N GLY A 117 14.64 10.97 -20.36
CA GLY A 117 15.82 11.29 -19.55
C GLY A 117 16.01 10.29 -18.42
N CYS A 118 17.12 10.42 -17.70
CA CYS A 118 17.30 9.69 -16.47
C CYS A 118 16.61 10.41 -15.32
N ILE A 119 16.10 9.64 -14.37
CA ILE A 119 15.34 10.15 -13.23
C ILE A 119 16.15 9.85 -11.99
N ASP A 120 16.56 10.93 -11.31
CA ASP A 120 17.16 10.85 -10.00
C ASP A 120 16.14 10.38 -8.97
N THR A 121 16.46 9.30 -8.27
CA THR A 121 15.65 8.70 -7.20
C THR A 121 16.36 8.68 -5.85
N SER A 122 17.44 9.45 -5.65
CA SER A 122 18.18 9.49 -4.37
C SER A 122 17.30 9.77 -3.15
N ASN A 123 16.22 10.54 -3.32
CA ASN A 123 15.31 10.93 -2.23
C ASN A 123 14.05 10.07 -2.15
N LEU A 124 14.04 8.91 -2.81
CA LEU A 124 12.90 7.99 -2.82
C LEU A 124 13.12 6.83 -1.84
N GLY A 125 12.08 6.45 -1.10
CA GLY A 125 12.13 5.27 -0.23
C GLY A 125 12.32 3.97 -1.02
N PRO A 126 13.00 2.95 -0.47
CA PRO A 126 13.34 1.72 -1.20
C PRO A 126 12.09 0.96 -1.70
N ALA A 127 10.99 0.98 -0.94
CA ALA A 127 9.73 0.37 -1.34
C ALA A 127 9.08 1.07 -2.54
N GLN A 128 9.17 2.41 -2.62
CA GLN A 128 8.68 3.17 -3.76
C GLN A 128 9.55 2.92 -4.99
N LEU A 129 10.88 2.98 -4.82
CA LEU A 129 11.83 2.70 -5.90
C LEU A 129 11.61 1.31 -6.51
N ALA A 130 11.48 0.28 -5.66
CA ALA A 130 11.18 -1.09 -6.10
C ALA A 130 9.82 -1.20 -6.81
N SER A 131 8.82 -0.44 -6.35
CA SER A 131 7.51 -0.44 -7.00
C SER A 131 7.56 0.21 -8.38
N PHE A 132 8.22 1.36 -8.51
CA PHE A 132 8.37 2.03 -9.80
C PHE A 132 9.25 1.24 -10.77
N SER A 133 10.32 0.60 -10.29
CA SER A 133 11.14 -0.28 -11.15
C SER A 133 10.39 -1.53 -11.59
N TYR A 134 9.42 -2.02 -10.80
CA TYR A 134 8.57 -3.14 -11.17
C TYR A 134 7.47 -2.76 -12.17
N PHE A 135 6.78 -1.64 -11.95
CA PHE A 135 5.65 -1.23 -12.80
C PHE A 135 6.05 -0.43 -14.04
N THR A 136 7.22 0.20 -14.04
CA THR A 136 7.70 1.02 -15.16
C THR A 136 9.00 0.47 -15.74
N LYS A 137 9.28 0.84 -16.99
CA LYS A 137 10.59 0.59 -17.63
C LYS A 137 11.44 1.86 -17.69
N LEU A 138 11.24 2.77 -16.74
CA LEU A 138 11.94 4.04 -16.69
C LEU A 138 13.40 3.85 -16.24
N THR A 139 14.29 4.71 -16.74
CA THR A 139 15.69 4.74 -16.31
C THR A 139 15.81 5.49 -14.98
N LEU A 140 15.53 4.78 -13.90
CA LEU A 140 15.70 5.25 -12.53
C LEU A 140 17.16 5.06 -12.10
N ARG A 141 17.78 6.10 -11.55
CA ARG A 141 19.17 6.05 -11.08
C ARG A 141 19.31 6.87 -9.80
N ASP A 142 20.20 6.43 -8.92
CA ASP A 142 20.68 7.22 -7.80
C ASP A 142 21.84 8.11 -8.29
N ASP A 143 21.51 9.18 -9.02
CA ASP A 143 22.48 10.02 -9.71
C ASP A 143 22.00 11.47 -9.84
N PRO A 144 22.64 12.42 -9.11
CA PRO A 144 22.25 13.83 -9.12
C PRO A 144 22.57 14.55 -10.44
N SER A 145 23.24 13.91 -11.40
CA SER A 145 23.47 14.46 -12.74
C SER A 145 22.24 14.35 -13.65
N CYS A 146 21.21 13.61 -13.23
CA CYS A 146 19.98 13.45 -14.00
C CYS A 146 19.22 14.76 -14.22
N ASN A 147 18.58 14.84 -15.38
CA ASN A 147 17.77 15.99 -15.80
C ASN A 147 16.36 15.97 -15.18
N LEU A 148 15.94 14.84 -14.63
CA LEU A 148 14.69 14.68 -13.90
C LEU A 148 14.98 14.22 -12.48
N MET A 149 14.14 14.62 -11.53
CA MET A 149 14.23 14.22 -10.12
C MET A 149 12.84 13.87 -9.59
N LEU A 150 12.73 12.69 -9.00
CA LEU A 150 11.50 12.22 -8.35
C LEU A 150 11.70 12.25 -6.83
N THR A 151 10.80 12.92 -6.11
CA THR A 151 10.87 13.05 -4.64
C THR A 151 9.48 13.15 -4.00
N HIS A 152 9.37 12.79 -2.72
CA HIS A 152 8.17 13.02 -1.91
C HIS A 152 8.06 14.44 -1.33
N SER A 153 9.14 15.23 -1.33
CA SER A 153 9.21 16.52 -0.62
C SER A 153 9.58 17.68 -1.53
N SER A 154 8.73 18.70 -1.56
CA SER A 154 9.03 19.95 -2.24
C SER A 154 10.13 20.76 -1.53
N GLN A 155 10.30 20.57 -0.22
CA GLN A 155 11.35 21.23 0.56
C GLN A 155 12.72 20.63 0.24
N GLU A 156 12.83 19.30 0.15
CA GLU A 156 14.06 18.61 -0.24
C GLU A 156 14.48 18.98 -1.67
N ALA A 157 13.53 19.01 -2.62
CA ALA A 157 13.81 19.46 -3.99
C ALA A 157 14.36 20.90 -4.02
N LYS A 158 13.72 21.82 -3.29
CA LYS A 158 14.17 23.23 -3.22
C LYS A 158 15.54 23.37 -2.55
N ALA A 159 15.79 22.62 -1.48
CA ALA A 159 17.09 22.60 -0.81
C ALA A 159 18.18 22.09 -1.76
N TYR A 160 17.92 20.98 -2.46
CA TYR A 160 18.82 20.45 -3.49
C TYR A 160 19.11 21.46 -4.60
N ALA A 161 18.08 22.14 -5.12
CA ALA A 161 18.22 23.14 -6.17
C ALA A 161 19.08 24.34 -5.72
N SER A 162 18.84 24.83 -4.50
CA SER A 162 19.56 25.94 -3.89
C SER A 162 21.04 25.60 -3.67
N LEU A 163 21.33 24.43 -3.09
CA LEU A 163 22.69 23.96 -2.80
C LEU A 163 23.51 23.77 -4.09
N ASN A 164 22.90 23.24 -5.14
CA ASN A 164 23.57 22.93 -6.40
C ASN A 164 23.50 24.05 -7.43
N LYS A 165 22.95 25.23 -7.07
CA LYS A 165 22.71 26.36 -8.00
C LYS A 165 21.98 25.92 -9.28
N LYS A 166 21.01 25.02 -9.18
CA LYS A 166 20.19 24.56 -10.30
C LYS A 166 18.80 25.20 -10.22
N LYS A 167 18.15 25.32 -11.37
CA LYS A 167 16.72 25.67 -11.43
C LYS A 167 15.92 24.37 -11.48
N ILE A 168 14.83 24.32 -10.72
CA ILE A 168 13.87 23.22 -10.74
C ILE A 168 12.51 23.72 -11.21
N GLU A 169 11.86 22.93 -12.05
CA GLU A 169 10.50 23.18 -12.52
C GLU A 169 9.65 21.95 -12.22
N LEU A 170 8.48 22.16 -11.61
CA LEU A 170 7.57 21.05 -11.30
C LEU A 170 6.87 20.62 -12.59
N LEU A 171 7.18 19.43 -13.09
CA LEU A 171 6.52 18.86 -14.26
C LEU A 171 5.23 18.14 -13.90
N TRP A 172 5.22 17.47 -12.75
CA TRP A 172 4.11 16.64 -12.33
C TRP A 172 4.08 16.45 -10.83
N GLU A 173 2.87 16.48 -10.26
CA GLU A 173 2.60 16.14 -8.87
C GLU A 173 1.38 15.22 -8.85
N ASP A 174 1.49 14.11 -8.15
CA ASP A 174 0.40 13.16 -7.99
C ASP A 174 0.54 12.40 -6.67
N ARG A 175 -0.42 11.54 -6.38
CA ARG A 175 -0.52 10.76 -5.16
C ARG A 175 -1.14 9.42 -5.43
N ARG A 176 -0.90 8.47 -4.53
CA ARG A 176 -1.69 7.23 -4.52
C ARG A 176 -3.14 7.57 -4.15
N THR A 177 -4.09 6.91 -4.81
CA THR A 177 -5.53 7.15 -4.63
C THR A 177 -5.99 7.04 -3.16
N PHE A 178 -5.34 6.16 -2.39
CA PHE A 178 -5.69 5.86 -1.01
C PHE A 178 -4.85 6.62 0.04
N ASP A 179 -3.72 7.24 -0.35
CA ASP A 179 -2.81 7.91 0.58
C ASP A 179 -2.84 9.42 0.35
N ARG A 180 -3.41 10.17 1.31
CA ARG A 180 -3.66 11.61 1.14
C ARG A 180 -2.44 12.48 1.47
N ASP A 181 -1.54 11.94 2.29
CA ASP A 181 -0.40 12.68 2.82
C ASP A 181 0.85 12.46 1.97
N GLU A 182 0.97 11.29 1.34
CA GLU A 182 2.02 10.98 0.38
C GLU A 182 1.79 11.70 -0.95
N ARG A 183 2.72 12.57 -1.34
CA ARG A 183 2.73 13.24 -2.64
C ARG A 183 4.04 13.01 -3.36
N LEU A 184 3.97 12.48 -4.56
CA LEU A 184 5.11 12.27 -5.43
C LEU A 184 5.21 13.42 -6.41
N ARG A 185 6.42 13.93 -6.59
CA ARG A 185 6.69 15.09 -7.43
C ARG A 185 7.84 14.80 -8.37
N LEU A 186 7.62 15.07 -9.64
CA LEU A 186 8.62 15.04 -10.68
C LEU A 186 9.06 16.46 -11.01
N TYR A 187 10.34 16.73 -10.82
CA TYR A 187 10.97 18.00 -11.18
C TYR A 187 11.88 17.84 -12.39
N GLN A 188 11.86 18.82 -13.29
CA GLN A 188 12.92 18.99 -14.27
C GLN A 188 14.02 19.86 -13.68
N ILE A 189 15.25 19.38 -13.79
CA ILE A 189 16.44 20.08 -13.34
C ILE A 189 17.09 20.72 -14.56
N THR A 190 17.20 22.04 -14.54
CA THR A 190 17.89 22.83 -15.56
C THR A 190 19.09 23.52 -14.92
N PRO A 191 20.28 23.50 -15.53
CA PRO A 191 21.41 24.27 -15.03
C PRO A 191 21.02 25.76 -14.95
N ALA A 192 21.37 26.45 -13.86
CA ALA A 192 21.20 27.90 -13.83
C ALA A 192 22.14 28.48 -14.89
N ARG A 193 21.55 29.06 -15.94
CA ARG A 193 22.29 29.74 -17.02
C ARG A 193 23.37 30.63 -16.40
N SER A 194 24.65 30.30 -16.64
CA SER A 194 25.75 31.23 -16.35
C SER A 194 25.48 32.52 -17.12
N PRO A 195 25.57 33.71 -16.50
CA PRO A 195 25.70 34.93 -17.26
C PRO A 195 26.97 34.77 -18.11
N HIS A 196 26.80 34.68 -19.43
CA HIS A 196 27.93 34.82 -20.35
C HIS A 196 28.54 36.20 -20.08
N VAL A 197 29.83 36.16 -19.73
CA VAL A 197 30.73 37.33 -19.62
C VAL A 197 30.84 37.99 -20.98
#